data_AF-A0A6N3F869-F1
#
_entry.id   AF-A0A6N3F869-F1
#
_cell.length_a   1.000
_cell.length_b   1.000
_cell.length_c   1.000
_cell.angle_alpha   90.00
_cell.angle_beta   90.00
_cell.angle_gamma   90.00
#
_symmetry.space_group_name_H-M   'P 1'
#
loop_
_entity.id
_entity.type
_entity.pdbx_description
1 polymer ?
#
loop_
_entity_poly.entity_id
_entity_poly.type
_entity_poly.pdbx_seq_one_letter_code
_entity_poly.pdbx_strand_id
1 'polypeptide(L)' 'MKMERNIGSLKDSYMVLAATPQYILLRSKAENPRPSYAVARIDGDGRAFDLQARVDREAAERLFCSLCFPGWFK' A
#
# COMPACT_ATOMS: atom_id res chain seq x y z
N MET A 1 -7.55 -15.28 31.91
CA MET A 1 -6.57 -15.65 30.86
C MET A 1 -5.88 -14.37 30.41
N LYS A 2 -4.56 -14.26 30.57
CA LYS A 2 -3.79 -13.20 29.92
C LYS A 2 -3.86 -13.45 28.41
N MET A 3 -4.38 -12.50 27.65
CA MET A 3 -4.14 -12.48 26.20
C MET A 3 -2.66 -12.20 26.02
N GLU A 4 -1.87 -13.26 25.88
CA GLU A 4 -0.54 -13.13 25.29
C GLU A 4 -0.77 -12.59 23.88
N ARG A 5 -0.33 -11.35 23.64
CA ARG A 5 -0.21 -10.81 22.29
C ARG A 5 0.75 -11.74 21.55
N ASN A 6 0.20 -12.70 20.83
CA ASN A 6 0.95 -13.52 19.89
C ASN A 6 1.38 -12.55 18.78
N ILE A 7 2.57 -11.98 18.94
CA ILE A 7 3.22 -11.19 17.90
C ILE A 7 3.49 -12.21 16.80
N GLY A 8 2.68 -12.17 15.75
CA GLY A 8 2.67 -13.16 14.67
C GLY A 8 4.08 -13.48 14.19
N SER A 9 4.30 -14.72 13.75
CA SER A 9 5.63 -15.18 13.42
C SER A 9 6.25 -14.34 12.29
N LEU A 10 7.58 -14.30 12.23
CA LEU A 10 8.29 -13.60 11.15
C LEU A 10 7.87 -14.12 9.77
N LYS A 11 7.50 -15.41 9.70
CA LYS A 11 6.95 -16.06 8.51
C LYS A 11 5.60 -15.49 8.11
N ASP A 12 4.71 -15.21 9.06
CA ASP A 12 3.41 -14.58 8.80
C ASP A 12 3.60 -13.16 8.27
N SER A 13 4.54 -12.43 8.86
CA SER A 13 4.94 -11.09 8.38
C SER A 13 5.49 -11.16 6.95
N TYR A 14 6.30 -12.16 6.65
CA TYR A 14 6.86 -12.37 5.31
C TYR A 14 5.80 -12.80 4.30
N MET A 15 4.84 -13.64 4.69
CA MET A 15 3.72 -14.01 3.81
C MET A 15 2.81 -12.82 3.54
N VAL A 16 2.59 -11.93 4.51
CA VAL A 16 1.87 -10.67 4.30
C VAL A 16 2.63 -9.76 3.32
N LEU A 17 3.95 -9.63 3.47
CA LEU A 17 4.79 -8.87 2.55
C LEU A 17 4.86 -9.50 1.14
N ALA A 18 4.91 -10.83 1.04
CA ALA A 18 4.95 -11.55 -0.24
C ALA A 18 3.59 -11.60 -0.92
N ALA A 19 2.49 -11.61 -0.15
CA ALA A 19 1.12 -11.51 -0.65
C ALA A 19 0.69 -10.07 -0.91
N THR A 20 1.48 -9.08 -0.48
CA THR A 20 1.28 -7.68 -0.87
C THR A 20 1.38 -7.64 -2.39
N PRO A 21 0.26 -7.50 -3.12
CA PRO A 21 0.33 -7.34 -4.55
C PRO A 21 1.14 -6.08 -4.76
N GLN A 22 2.03 -6.07 -5.76
CA GLN A 22 3.17 -5.15 -5.87
C GLN A 22 2.76 -3.67 -6.02
N TYR A 23 1.95 -3.11 -5.14
CA TYR A 23 1.47 -1.75 -5.21
C TYR A 23 2.53 -0.80 -4.66
N ILE A 24 2.59 0.40 -5.19
CA ILE A 24 3.46 1.48 -4.73
C ILE A 24 2.67 2.76 -4.59
N LEU A 25 3.04 3.56 -3.58
CA LEU A 25 2.55 4.92 -3.40
C LEU A 25 3.49 5.90 -4.10
N LEU A 26 2.97 6.61 -5.09
CA LEU A 26 3.64 7.61 -5.88
C LEU A 26 3.23 9.01 -5.41
N ARG A 27 4.18 9.93 -5.45
CA ARG A 27 3.95 11.37 -5.24
C ARG A 27 4.48 12.13 -6.45
N SER A 28 3.65 12.98 -7.03
CA SER A 28 4.06 13.86 -8.13
C SER A 28 5.24 14.75 -7.68
N LYS A 29 6.29 14.79 -8.50
CA LYS A 29 7.48 15.64 -8.29
C LYS A 29 7.37 17.03 -8.96
N ALA A 30 6.52 17.18 -9.97
CA ALA A 30 6.41 18.42 -10.75
C ALA A 30 5.79 19.56 -9.92
N GLU A 31 6.01 20.81 -10.35
CA GLU A 31 5.33 22.04 -9.93
C GLU A 31 3.82 22.00 -10.23
N ASN A 32 3.16 20.97 -9.73
CA ASN A 32 1.75 20.77 -9.87
C ASN A 32 1.11 21.59 -8.73
N PRO A 33 0.22 22.55 -9.02
CA PRO A 33 -0.37 23.44 -8.01
C PRO A 33 -1.14 22.69 -6.91
N ARG A 34 -1.39 21.39 -7.08
CA ARG A 34 -1.89 20.48 -6.06
C ARG A 34 -1.00 19.25 -5.96
N PRO A 35 -0.51 18.87 -4.75
CA PRO A 35 0.15 17.60 -4.53
C PRO A 35 -0.76 16.47 -5.03
N SER A 36 -0.33 15.75 -6.05
CA SER A 36 -1.07 14.61 -6.57
C SER A 36 -0.36 13.33 -6.12
N TYR A 37 -1.09 12.48 -5.41
CA TYR A 37 -0.65 11.17 -4.99
C TYR A 37 -1.26 10.13 -5.92
N ALA A 38 -0.63 8.97 -6.06
CA ALA A 38 -1.24 7.89 -6.80
C ALA A 38 -0.81 6.55 -6.23
N VAL A 39 -1.68 5.55 -6.33
CA VAL A 39 -1.30 4.16 -6.09
C VAL A 39 -1.19 3.47 -7.44
N ALA A 40 -0.08 2.79 -7.70
CA ALA A 40 0.10 2.01 -8.91
C ALA A 40 0.41 0.56 -8.54
N ARG A 41 0.05 -0.37 -9.41
CA ARG A 41 0.50 -1.76 -9.32
C ARG A 41 1.81 -1.92 -10.09
N ILE A 42 2.71 -2.75 -9.59
CA ILE A 42 3.93 -3.16 -10.26
C ILE A 42 3.72 -4.55 -10.87
N ASP A 43 4.33 -4.79 -12.02
CA ASP A 43 4.41 -6.11 -12.65
C ASP A 43 5.72 -6.84 -12.30
N GLY A 44 5.86 -8.09 -12.76
CA GLY A 44 7.07 -8.89 -12.53
C GLY A 44 8.37 -8.26 -13.05
N ASP A 45 8.28 -7.27 -13.94
CA ASP A 45 9.41 -6.55 -14.53
C ASP A 45 9.69 -5.19 -13.83
N GLY A 46 8.96 -4.87 -12.75
CA GLY A 46 9.14 -3.63 -12.01
C GLY A 46 8.44 -2.42 -12.62
N ARG A 47 7.56 -2.60 -13.62
CA ARG A 47 6.86 -1.50 -14.29
C ARG A 47 5.54 -1.19 -13.60
N ALA A 48 5.30 0.11 -13.39
CA ALA A 48 4.06 0.58 -12.80
C ALA A 48 2.92 0.62 -13.84
N PHE A 49 1.77 0.07 -13.48
CA PHE A 49 0.52 0.08 -14.24
C PHE A 49 -0.68 0.27 -13.30
N ASP A 50 -1.89 0.44 -13.84
CA ASP A 50 -3.13 0.67 -13.07
C ASP A 50 -3.02 1.84 -12.06
N LEU A 51 -2.68 3.02 -12.58
CA LEU A 51 -2.44 4.21 -11.77
C LEU A 51 -3.76 4.83 -11.26
N GLN A 52 -3.95 4.83 -9.95
CA GLN A 52 -5.09 5.45 -9.28
C GLN A 52 -4.68 6.75 -8.59
N ALA A 53 -4.91 7.88 -9.24
CA ALA A 53 -4.60 9.20 -8.70
C ALA A 53 -5.57 9.65 -7.59
N ARG A 54 -5.04 10.33 -6.58
CA ARG A 54 -5.74 10.94 -5.45
C ARG A 54 -5.18 12.33 -5.19
N VAL A 55 -6.06 13.25 -4.84
CA VAL A 55 -5.68 14.66 -4.57
C VAL A 55 -5.12 14.80 -3.16
N ASP A 56 -5.57 13.96 -2.23
CA ASP A 56 -5.17 13.99 -0.84
C ASP A 56 -4.26 12.81 -0.47
N ARG A 57 -3.27 13.08 0.38
CA ARG A 57 -2.30 12.09 0.83
C ARG A 57 -2.97 10.94 1.59
N GLU A 58 -3.90 11.30 2.47
CA GLU A 58 -4.53 10.37 3.39
C GLU A 58 -5.39 9.33 2.66
N ALA A 59 -6.17 9.73 1.65
CA ALA A 59 -6.91 8.77 0.81
C ALA A 59 -5.98 7.91 -0.03
N ALA A 60 -4.82 8.43 -0.48
CA ALA A 60 -3.85 7.63 -1.20
C ALA A 60 -3.20 6.58 -0.29
N GLU A 61 -2.82 6.96 0.93
CA GLU A 61 -2.29 6.05 1.95
C GLU A 61 -3.34 5.00 2.37
N ARG A 62 -4.59 5.40 2.59
CA ARG A 62 -5.70 4.47 2.89
C ARG A 62 -5.93 3.50 1.75
N LEU A 63 -5.96 3.98 0.51
CA LEU A 63 -6.11 3.14 -0.67
C LEU A 63 -4.97 2.13 -0.77
N PHE A 64 -3.72 2.60 -0.68
CA PHE A 64 -2.53 1.76 -0.68
C PHE A 64 -2.61 0.67 0.39
N CYS A 65 -2.87 1.05 1.64
CA CYS A 65 -2.97 0.09 2.74
C CYS A 65 -4.15 -0.88 2.55
N SER A 66 -5.27 -0.45 1.97
CA SER A 66 -6.42 -1.34 1.71
C SER A 66 -6.14 -2.38 0.63
N LEU A 67 -5.30 -2.04 -0.36
CA LEU A 67 -4.89 -2.90 -1.46
C LEU A 67 -3.77 -3.85 -1.05
N CYS A 68 -2.81 -3.37 -0.27
CA CYS A 68 -1.69 -4.15 0.24
C CYS A 68 -2.07 -5.08 1.38
N PHE A 69 -3.01 -4.66 2.24
CA PHE A 69 -3.37 -5.35 3.48
C PHE A 69 -4.89 -5.50 3.59
N PRO A 70 -5.49 -6.45 2.85
CA PRO A 70 -6.92 -6.71 2.92
C PRO A 70 -7.35 -7.03 4.36
N GLY A 71 -8.22 -6.21 4.94
CA GLY A 71 -8.72 -6.37 6.31
C GLY A 71 -8.03 -5.54 7.39
N TRP A 72 -7.02 -4.73 7.05
CA TRP A 72 -6.35 -3.82 8.01
C TRP A 72 -7.27 -2.69 8.52
N PHE A 73 -8.25 -2.28 7.72
CA PHE A 73 -9.21 -1.22 8.07
C PHE A 73 -10.62 -1.75 8.42
N LYS A 74 -10.75 -3.04 8.74
CA LYS A 74 -12.01 -3.58 9.27
C LYS A 74 -12.25 -3.16 10.72
#